data_AF-A0A8T0EB19-F1
#
_entry.id   AF-A0A8T0EB19-F1
#
_cell.length_a   1.000
_cell.length_b   1.000
_cell.length_c   1.000
_cell.angle_alpha   90.00
_cell.angle_beta   90.00
_cell.angle_gamma   90.00
#
_symmetry.space_group_name_H-M   'P 1'
#
loop_
_entity.id
_entity.type
_entity.pdbx_description
1 polymer ?
#
loop_
_entity_poly.entity_id
_entity_poly.type
_entity_poly.pdbx_seq_one_letter_code
_entity_poly.pdbx_strand_id
1 'polypeptide(L)'
;MMSLSERRSFYVRGNLKKSDQNPIVLYWTYYIQEVPIDHWDSKALNHSQLFKYSVTKGYLNATKFFFGKLKKQLRSRMIANSFCIHFKELYKPHCIIKDHLAIACFLISEIRPNYPAIYNFDMLHLICLHFLEWPRQKYFMAVVNRMRHYLFERRFGDLLERIFERDHGDFKDYDYKKLFMEFWLQSPLKSKAYVAESRIGFGIFMKFVKKYFEFLFVENAFALKAKFRGVVLQQEIPENIPHFEKGNVEFFKFLVRERVTTRTSIDRFLHQRFVSFPYAEFGIPFFDGRTSLGELMYLIDSISGTV
;
A
#
# COMPACT_ATOMS: atom_id res chain seq x y z
N MET A 1 -8.79 -47.73 -33.87
CA MET A 1 -8.32 -46.91 -32.72
C MET A 1 -6.82 -47.05 -32.65
N MET A 2 -6.04 -45.97 -32.88
CA MET A 2 -4.57 -46.01 -32.72
C MET A 2 -4.19 -46.37 -31.29
N SER A 3 -3.14 -47.18 -31.14
CA SER A 3 -2.59 -47.54 -29.83
C SER A 3 -1.93 -46.33 -29.15
N LEU A 4 -1.81 -46.38 -27.82
CA LEU A 4 -1.14 -45.34 -27.03
C LEU A 4 0.33 -45.15 -27.45
N SER A 5 0.99 -46.19 -27.98
CA SER A 5 2.37 -46.09 -28.48
C SER A 5 2.45 -45.43 -29.86
N GLU A 6 1.47 -45.65 -30.74
CA GLU A 6 1.40 -45.02 -32.07
C GLU A 6 1.08 -43.52 -31.98
N ARG A 7 0.23 -43.11 -31.02
CA ARG A 7 0.00 -41.68 -30.75
C ARG A 7 1.25 -40.98 -30.19
N ARG A 8 2.09 -41.69 -29.43
CA ARG A 8 3.35 -41.17 -28.88
C ARG A 8 4.42 -40.96 -29.96
N SER A 9 4.51 -41.83 -30.96
CA SER A 9 5.54 -41.72 -32.01
C SER A 9 5.27 -40.60 -33.02
N PHE A 10 4.01 -40.24 -33.26
CA PHE A 10 3.62 -39.25 -34.28
C PHE A 10 4.07 -37.82 -33.94
N TYR A 11 4.07 -37.44 -32.66
CA TYR A 11 4.46 -36.08 -32.22
C TYR A 11 5.97 -35.89 -32.07
N VAL A 12 6.74 -36.97 -31.90
CA VAL A 12 8.20 -36.89 -31.70
C VAL A 12 8.96 -36.68 -33.02
N ARG A 13 8.39 -37.09 -34.17
CA ARG A 13 9.05 -36.98 -35.48
C ARG A 13 8.69 -35.74 -36.30
N GLY A 14 7.61 -35.03 -35.98
CA GLY A 14 7.27 -33.79 -36.66
C GLY A 14 8.08 -32.62 -36.12
N ASN A 15 9.16 -32.22 -36.82
CA ASN A 15 9.95 -30.99 -36.70
C ASN A 15 9.37 -29.86 -35.81
N LEU A 16 9.36 -30.06 -34.48
CA LEU A 16 9.23 -28.97 -33.52
C LEU A 16 10.56 -28.22 -33.61
N LYS A 17 10.62 -27.14 -34.40
CA LYS A 17 11.74 -26.21 -34.36
C LYS A 17 11.86 -25.70 -32.92
N LYS A 18 12.77 -26.31 -32.15
CA LYS A 18 12.86 -26.24 -30.69
C LYS A 18 13.21 -24.84 -30.14
N SER A 19 13.66 -23.90 -30.97
CA SER A 19 14.27 -22.66 -30.49
C SER A 19 13.28 -21.62 -29.95
N ASP A 20 12.01 -21.64 -30.39
CA ASP A 20 11.08 -20.52 -30.14
C ASP A 20 9.87 -20.90 -29.27
N GLN A 21 9.78 -22.15 -28.83
CA GLN A 21 8.62 -22.62 -28.08
C GLN A 21 8.67 -22.17 -26.62
N ASN A 22 7.49 -21.82 -26.08
CA ASN A 22 7.35 -21.51 -24.66
C ASN A 22 7.80 -22.74 -23.84
N PRO A 23 8.82 -22.61 -22.97
CA PRO A 23 9.41 -23.74 -22.26
C PRO A 23 8.42 -24.45 -21.32
N ILE A 24 7.37 -23.76 -20.88
CA ILE A 24 6.29 -24.37 -20.09
C ILE A 24 5.41 -25.27 -20.97
N VAL A 25 5.09 -24.83 -22.19
CA VAL A 25 4.32 -25.65 -23.14
C VAL A 25 5.11 -26.90 -23.52
N LEU A 26 6.40 -26.74 -23.77
CA LEU A 26 7.30 -27.87 -24.02
C LEU A 26 7.34 -28.83 -22.82
N TYR A 27 7.46 -28.31 -21.60
CA TYR A 27 7.40 -29.12 -20.37
C TYR A 27 6.12 -29.95 -20.30
N TRP A 28 4.96 -29.32 -20.48
CA TRP A 28 3.68 -30.02 -20.40
C TRP A 28 3.49 -31.04 -21.51
N THR A 29 3.96 -30.74 -22.72
CA THR A 29 3.89 -31.66 -23.86
C THR A 29 4.64 -32.94 -23.55
N TYR A 30 5.88 -32.85 -23.07
CA TYR A 30 6.66 -34.02 -22.68
C TYR A 30 6.09 -34.71 -21.44
N TYR A 31 5.61 -33.95 -20.45
CA TYR A 31 5.01 -34.49 -19.23
C TYR A 31 3.76 -35.33 -19.54
N ILE A 32 2.87 -34.85 -20.41
CA ILE A 32 1.64 -35.56 -20.82
C ILE A 32 1.97 -36.78 -21.69
N GLN A 33 3.01 -36.71 -22.51
CA GLN A 33 3.44 -37.82 -23.36
C GLN A 33 4.22 -38.91 -22.62
N GLU A 34 4.47 -38.74 -21.31
CA GLU A 34 5.28 -39.64 -20.48
C GLU A 34 6.66 -39.92 -21.10
N VAL A 35 7.23 -38.93 -21.78
CA VAL A 35 8.57 -39.07 -22.38
C VAL A 35 9.57 -39.25 -21.23
N PRO A 36 10.44 -40.28 -21.25
CA PRO A 36 11.42 -40.48 -20.19
C PRO A 36 12.31 -39.25 -20.03
N ILE A 37 12.57 -38.87 -18.79
CA ILE A 37 13.31 -37.63 -18.44
C ILE A 37 14.69 -37.58 -19.12
N ASP A 38 15.32 -38.73 -19.35
CA ASP A 38 16.65 -38.82 -19.98
C ASP A 38 16.65 -38.36 -21.45
N HIS A 39 15.48 -38.33 -22.10
CA HIS A 39 15.32 -37.85 -23.48
C HIS A 39 15.03 -36.36 -23.55
N TRP A 40 14.94 -35.72 -22.38
CA TRP A 40 14.67 -34.31 -22.29
C TRP A 40 16.00 -33.56 -22.37
N ASP A 41 16.12 -32.62 -23.31
CA ASP A 41 17.33 -31.80 -23.43
C ASP A 41 17.61 -31.10 -22.07
N SER A 42 18.78 -31.32 -21.48
CA SER A 42 19.05 -31.05 -20.05
C SER A 42 18.80 -29.60 -19.59
N LYS A 43 18.80 -28.65 -20.53
CA LYS A 43 18.49 -27.23 -20.30
C LYS A 43 17.00 -26.91 -20.27
N ALA A 44 16.13 -27.78 -20.80
CA ALA A 44 14.74 -27.45 -21.03
C ALA A 44 13.86 -27.55 -19.76
N LEU A 45 14.24 -28.31 -18.72
CA LEU A 45 13.28 -28.67 -17.63
C LEU A 45 13.80 -28.56 -16.20
N ASN A 46 14.84 -27.76 -15.95
CA ASN A 46 15.16 -27.40 -14.57
C ASN A 46 13.95 -26.66 -13.95
N HIS A 47 13.27 -27.28 -12.97
CA HIS A 47 12.08 -26.68 -12.33
C HIS A 47 12.34 -25.28 -11.77
N SER A 48 13.58 -24.96 -11.37
CA SER A 48 13.96 -23.62 -10.93
C SER A 48 13.93 -22.60 -12.07
N GLN A 49 14.38 -23.01 -13.26
CA GLN A 49 14.34 -22.16 -14.46
C GLN A 49 12.89 -22.00 -14.97
N LEU A 50 12.11 -23.07 -14.97
CA LEU A 50 10.70 -23.04 -15.35
C LEU A 50 9.86 -22.20 -14.39
N PHE A 51 10.11 -22.31 -13.09
CA PHE A 51 9.52 -21.43 -12.08
C PHE A 51 9.91 -19.97 -12.32
N LYS A 52 11.20 -19.67 -12.52
CA LYS A 52 11.65 -18.29 -12.82
C LYS A 52 10.96 -17.76 -14.08
N TYR A 53 10.85 -18.59 -15.10
CA TYR A 53 10.19 -18.22 -16.36
C TYR A 53 8.70 -17.96 -16.14
N SER A 54 7.99 -18.84 -15.41
CA SER A 54 6.56 -18.66 -15.13
C SER A 54 6.27 -17.39 -14.33
N VAL A 55 7.10 -17.11 -13.32
CA VAL A 55 7.07 -15.88 -12.53
C VAL A 55 7.25 -14.65 -13.43
N THR A 56 8.29 -14.67 -14.27
CA THR A 56 8.63 -13.56 -15.18
C THR A 56 7.53 -13.29 -16.20
N LYS A 57 6.84 -14.34 -16.66
CA LYS A 57 5.76 -14.24 -17.65
C LYS A 57 4.37 -14.05 -17.05
N GLY A 58 4.24 -14.01 -15.73
CA GLY A 58 2.94 -13.84 -15.08
C GLY A 58 2.05 -15.09 -15.09
N TYR A 59 2.58 -16.30 -15.23
CA TYR A 59 1.76 -17.52 -15.25
C TYR A 59 1.53 -18.08 -13.85
N LEU A 60 0.44 -17.68 -13.19
CA LEU A 60 0.15 -18.04 -11.79
C LEU A 60 0.09 -19.54 -11.55
N ASN A 61 -0.69 -20.29 -12.34
CA ASN A 61 -0.88 -21.73 -12.14
C ASN A 61 0.42 -22.50 -12.37
N ALA A 62 1.17 -22.15 -13.42
CA ALA A 62 2.49 -22.73 -13.66
C ALA A 62 3.46 -22.40 -12.51
N THR A 63 3.40 -21.17 -11.98
CA THR A 63 4.22 -20.76 -10.84
C THR A 63 3.94 -21.60 -9.60
N LYS A 64 2.66 -21.78 -9.24
CA LYS A 64 2.26 -22.65 -8.13
C LYS A 64 2.74 -24.09 -8.34
N PHE A 65 2.54 -24.63 -9.54
CA PHE A 65 2.95 -25.99 -9.88
C PHE A 65 4.47 -26.18 -9.75
N PHE A 66 5.27 -25.35 -10.43
CA PHE A 66 6.71 -25.48 -10.42
C PHE A 66 7.30 -25.17 -9.05
N PHE A 67 6.71 -24.25 -8.28
CA PHE A 67 7.08 -24.01 -6.88
C PHE A 67 6.91 -25.28 -6.03
N GLY A 68 5.80 -26.00 -6.21
CA GLY A 68 5.55 -27.29 -5.57
C GLY A 68 6.63 -28.33 -5.87
N LYS A 69 7.20 -28.31 -7.07
CA LYS A 69 8.29 -29.22 -7.50
C LYS A 69 9.67 -28.79 -7.01
N LEU A 70 9.87 -27.56 -6.55
CA LEU A 70 11.16 -27.11 -6.01
C LEU A 70 11.51 -27.84 -4.70
N LYS A 71 12.80 -28.20 -4.56
CA LYS A 71 13.37 -28.68 -3.29
C LYS A 71 13.10 -27.64 -2.19
N LYS A 72 12.72 -28.10 -0.99
CA LYS A 72 12.35 -27.24 0.16
C LYS A 72 13.40 -26.18 0.50
N GLN A 73 14.69 -26.50 0.34
CA GLN A 73 15.81 -25.60 0.61
C GLN A 73 15.94 -24.46 -0.43
N LEU A 74 15.48 -24.69 -1.68
CA LEU A 74 15.57 -23.70 -2.76
C LEU A 74 14.41 -22.71 -2.73
N ARG A 75 13.25 -23.10 -2.20
CA ARG A 75 12.01 -22.30 -2.24
C ARG A 75 12.20 -20.87 -1.72
N SER A 76 12.80 -20.69 -0.55
CA SER A 76 12.97 -19.34 0.03
C SER A 76 13.87 -18.45 -0.82
N ARG A 77 14.95 -19.01 -1.38
CA ARG A 77 15.84 -18.30 -2.31
C ARG A 77 15.11 -17.92 -3.60
N MET A 78 14.29 -18.83 -4.12
CA MET A 78 13.51 -18.59 -5.34
C MET A 78 12.42 -17.54 -5.14
N ILE A 79 11.76 -17.51 -3.97
CA ILE A 79 10.84 -16.44 -3.57
C ILE A 79 11.56 -15.09 -3.59
N ALA A 80 12.69 -14.99 -2.88
CA ALA A 80 13.47 -13.75 -2.81
C ALA A 80 13.88 -13.25 -4.21
N ASN A 81 14.40 -14.14 -5.06
CA ASN A 81 14.76 -13.79 -6.44
C ASN A 81 13.55 -13.33 -7.28
N SER A 82 12.37 -13.87 -7.02
CA SER A 82 11.15 -13.55 -7.77
C SER A 82 10.61 -12.17 -7.43
N PHE A 83 10.73 -11.74 -6.18
CA PHE A 83 10.33 -10.38 -5.79
C PHE A 83 11.11 -9.30 -6.55
N CYS A 84 12.42 -9.49 -6.75
CA CYS A 84 13.22 -8.57 -7.58
C CYS A 84 12.68 -8.40 -9.01
N ILE A 85 12.07 -9.45 -9.57
CA ILE A 85 11.47 -9.42 -10.91
C ILE A 85 10.13 -8.68 -10.85
N HIS A 86 9.27 -9.04 -9.90
CA HIS A 86 7.94 -8.45 -9.80
C HIS A 86 7.95 -6.96 -9.43
N PHE A 87 8.86 -6.52 -8.55
CA PHE A 87 8.86 -5.11 -8.16
C PHE A 87 9.06 -4.17 -9.34
N LYS A 88 9.90 -4.54 -10.32
CA LYS A 88 10.07 -3.75 -11.55
C LYS A 88 8.77 -3.60 -12.35
N GLU A 89 7.92 -4.63 -12.35
CA GLU A 89 6.62 -4.57 -13.02
C GLU A 89 5.55 -3.88 -12.16
N LEU A 90 5.58 -4.04 -10.83
CA LEU A 90 4.68 -3.32 -9.91
C LEU A 90 4.92 -1.81 -9.91
N TYR A 91 6.10 -1.36 -10.32
CA TYR A 91 6.41 0.06 -10.52
C TYR A 91 5.71 0.69 -11.73
N LYS A 92 5.18 -0.11 -12.67
CA LYS A 92 4.52 0.39 -13.88
C LYS A 92 3.01 0.44 -13.65
N PRO A 93 2.42 1.59 -13.27
CA PRO A 93 1.05 1.66 -12.76
C PRO A 93 0.00 1.22 -13.78
N HIS A 94 0.29 1.43 -15.07
CA HIS A 94 -0.64 1.18 -16.16
C HIS A 94 -0.61 -0.26 -16.70
N CYS A 95 0.34 -1.08 -16.26
CA CYS A 95 0.59 -2.41 -16.85
C CYS A 95 0.62 -3.52 -15.81
N ILE A 96 0.07 -3.31 -14.61
CA ILE A 96 0.07 -4.33 -13.58
C ILE A 96 -0.91 -5.42 -13.99
N ILE A 97 -0.37 -6.41 -14.68
CA ILE A 97 -1.08 -7.63 -15.05
C ILE A 97 -1.53 -8.25 -13.74
N LYS A 98 -2.85 -8.41 -13.55
CA LYS A 98 -3.48 -8.98 -12.35
C LYS A 98 -2.76 -10.23 -11.86
N ASP A 99 -2.18 -10.99 -12.78
CA ASP A 99 -1.41 -12.20 -12.50
C ASP A 99 -0.09 -11.95 -11.76
N HIS A 100 0.64 -10.87 -12.02
CA HIS A 100 1.87 -10.55 -11.28
C HIS A 100 1.58 -10.21 -9.82
N LEU A 101 0.50 -9.47 -9.54
CA LEU A 101 0.05 -9.24 -8.16
C LEU A 101 -0.36 -10.56 -7.50
N ALA A 102 -1.13 -11.40 -8.19
CA ALA A 102 -1.56 -12.69 -7.67
C ALA A 102 -0.38 -13.62 -7.37
N ILE A 103 0.65 -13.62 -8.22
CA ILE A 103 1.90 -14.34 -7.98
C ILE A 103 2.61 -13.75 -6.77
N ALA A 104 2.77 -12.42 -6.67
CA ALA A 104 3.41 -11.80 -5.52
C ALA A 104 2.70 -12.16 -4.20
N CYS A 105 1.36 -12.15 -4.18
CA CYS A 105 0.56 -12.58 -3.03
C CYS A 105 0.78 -14.05 -2.68
N PHE A 106 0.82 -14.92 -3.69
CA PHE A 106 1.16 -16.34 -3.50
C PHE A 106 2.58 -16.50 -2.93
N LEU A 107 3.56 -15.77 -3.44
CA LEU A 107 4.93 -15.83 -2.93
C LEU A 107 5.00 -15.36 -1.47
N ILE A 108 4.28 -14.30 -1.10
CA ILE A 108 4.12 -13.86 0.31
C ILE A 108 3.46 -14.95 1.14
N SER A 109 2.49 -15.69 0.58
CA SER A 109 1.83 -16.76 1.32
C SER A 109 2.75 -17.95 1.62
N GLU A 110 3.80 -18.13 0.82
CA GLU A 110 4.79 -19.19 0.99
C GLU A 110 6.02 -18.76 1.81
N ILE A 111 6.13 -17.47 2.16
CA ILE A 111 7.19 -16.97 3.03
C ILE A 111 7.03 -17.57 4.42
N ARG A 112 8.11 -18.15 4.93
CA ARG A 112 8.19 -18.53 6.34
C ARG A 112 8.34 -17.29 7.20
N PRO A 113 7.69 -17.25 8.37
CA PRO A 113 8.00 -16.25 9.39
C PRO A 113 9.53 -16.19 9.63
N ASN A 114 10.06 -14.98 9.84
CA ASN A 114 11.46 -14.73 10.18
C ASN A 114 12.51 -15.06 9.10
N TYR A 115 12.14 -15.18 7.81
CA TYR A 115 13.14 -15.38 6.76
C TYR A 115 13.96 -14.09 6.49
N PRO A 116 15.28 -14.06 6.79
CA PRO A 116 16.03 -12.81 6.86
C PRO A 116 16.22 -12.09 5.52
N ALA A 117 16.24 -12.83 4.41
CA ALA A 117 16.46 -12.22 3.10
C ALA A 117 15.32 -11.29 2.67
N ILE A 118 14.17 -11.34 3.36
CA ILE A 118 13.00 -10.53 3.02
C ILE A 118 13.10 -9.11 3.60
N TYR A 119 13.86 -8.91 4.68
CA TYR A 119 14.07 -7.58 5.26
C TYR A 119 14.72 -6.60 4.26
N ASN A 120 15.38 -7.10 3.22
CA ASN A 120 15.99 -6.27 2.18
C ASN A 120 14.99 -5.81 1.10
N PHE A 121 13.73 -6.24 1.14
CA PHE A 121 12.72 -5.86 0.16
C PHE A 121 11.93 -4.63 0.61
N ASP A 122 12.56 -3.48 0.42
CA ASP A 122 11.95 -2.16 0.66
C ASP A 122 10.63 -1.95 -0.13
N MET A 123 10.42 -2.74 -1.19
CA MET A 123 9.28 -2.62 -2.11
C MET A 123 8.05 -3.45 -1.74
N LEU A 124 8.06 -4.20 -0.64
CA LEU A 124 6.88 -4.99 -0.23
C LEU A 124 5.64 -4.13 0.01
N HIS A 125 5.81 -2.88 0.40
CA HIS A 125 4.72 -1.93 0.60
C HIS A 125 3.90 -1.69 -0.69
N LEU A 126 4.49 -1.85 -1.88
CA LEU A 126 3.78 -1.72 -3.16
C LEU A 126 2.65 -2.76 -3.28
N ILE A 127 2.85 -3.94 -2.71
CA ILE A 127 1.83 -4.99 -2.70
C ILE A 127 0.66 -4.55 -1.81
N CYS A 128 0.93 -3.99 -0.62
CA CYS A 128 -0.11 -3.40 0.24
C CYS A 128 -0.89 -2.31 -0.50
N LEU A 129 -0.21 -1.43 -1.25
CA LEU A 129 -0.87 -0.36 -1.99
C LEU A 129 -1.89 -0.89 -3.01
N HIS A 130 -1.64 -2.04 -3.63
CA HIS A 130 -2.62 -2.64 -4.55
C HIS A 130 -3.89 -3.13 -3.86
N PHE A 131 -3.80 -3.42 -2.56
CA PHE A 131 -4.97 -3.74 -1.77
C PHE A 131 -5.73 -2.49 -1.34
N LEU A 132 -5.25 -1.27 -1.61
CA LEU A 132 -6.04 -0.04 -1.49
C LEU A 132 -6.91 0.24 -2.74
N GLU A 133 -6.71 -0.50 -3.84
CA GLU A 133 -7.53 -0.36 -5.05
C GLU A 133 -8.84 -1.16 -4.93
N TRP A 134 -9.93 -0.62 -5.49
CA TRP A 134 -11.20 -1.33 -5.60
C TRP A 134 -11.05 -2.60 -6.49
N PRO A 135 -11.53 -3.80 -6.09
CA PRO A 135 -12.33 -4.12 -4.92
C PRO A 135 -11.64 -4.79 -3.73
N ARG A 136 -10.38 -4.46 -3.49
CA ARG A 136 -9.48 -5.26 -2.66
C ARG A 136 -9.26 -4.73 -1.25
N GLN A 137 -9.81 -3.55 -0.91
CA GLN A 137 -9.63 -2.86 0.37
C GLN A 137 -9.96 -3.72 1.59
N LYS A 138 -11.00 -4.54 1.50
CA LYS A 138 -11.39 -5.48 2.58
C LYS A 138 -10.29 -6.49 2.96
N TYR A 139 -9.31 -6.73 2.09
CA TYR A 139 -8.19 -7.64 2.36
C TYR A 139 -6.91 -6.91 2.78
N PHE A 140 -6.90 -5.57 2.76
CA PHE A 140 -5.71 -4.77 3.04
C PHE A 140 -5.08 -5.11 4.40
N MET A 141 -5.87 -5.11 5.47
CA MET A 141 -5.36 -5.37 6.81
C MET A 141 -4.82 -6.80 6.98
N ALA A 142 -5.44 -7.79 6.33
CA ALA A 142 -4.95 -9.17 6.35
C ALA A 142 -3.55 -9.28 5.70
N VAL A 143 -3.36 -8.58 4.58
CA VAL A 143 -2.09 -8.55 3.83
C VAL A 143 -1.02 -7.79 4.60
N VAL A 144 -1.35 -6.61 5.12
CA VAL A 144 -0.46 -5.82 5.99
C VAL A 144 -0.02 -6.65 7.18
N ASN A 145 -0.94 -7.29 7.91
CA ASN A 145 -0.61 -8.02 9.12
C ASN A 145 0.34 -9.19 8.86
N ARG A 146 0.25 -9.79 7.68
CA ARG A 146 1.20 -10.81 7.24
C ARG A 146 2.59 -10.24 6.92
N MET A 147 2.66 -9.01 6.43
CA MET A 147 3.91 -8.40 5.95
C MET A 147 4.54 -7.39 6.91
N ARG A 148 3.83 -6.97 7.96
CA ARG A 148 4.22 -5.87 8.84
C ARG A 148 5.61 -6.01 9.45
N HIS A 149 6.05 -7.24 9.69
CA HIS A 149 7.38 -7.52 10.24
C HIS A 149 8.51 -7.26 9.24
N TYR A 150 8.20 -7.15 7.95
CA TYR A 150 9.15 -6.90 6.87
C TYR A 150 9.10 -5.45 6.35
N LEU A 151 8.17 -4.64 6.85
CA LEU A 151 8.04 -3.25 6.42
C LEU A 151 8.91 -2.33 7.28
N PHE A 152 9.73 -1.52 6.62
CA PHE A 152 10.47 -0.43 7.28
C PHE A 152 9.51 0.66 7.76
N GLU A 153 9.92 1.40 8.79
CA GLU A 153 9.13 2.47 9.40
C GLU A 153 8.73 3.54 8.38
N ARG A 154 9.65 3.88 7.46
CA ARG A 154 9.35 4.78 6.34
C ARG A 154 8.19 4.28 5.49
N ARG A 155 8.16 2.97 5.20
CA ARG A 155 7.11 2.37 4.38
C ARG A 155 5.77 2.28 5.08
N PHE A 156 5.75 2.19 6.41
CA PHE A 156 4.53 2.39 7.18
C PHE A 156 3.98 3.80 6.99
N GLY A 157 4.84 4.81 7.04
CA GLY A 157 4.46 6.20 6.76
C GLY A 157 3.89 6.36 5.35
N ASP A 158 4.56 5.81 4.33
CA ASP A 158 4.09 5.86 2.94
C ASP A 158 2.69 5.22 2.79
N LEU A 159 2.45 4.06 3.44
CA LEU A 159 1.14 3.40 3.41
C LEU A 159 0.06 4.26 4.10
N LEU A 160 0.39 4.84 5.25
CA LEU A 160 -0.52 5.68 6.01
C LEU A 160 -0.92 6.93 5.22
N GLU A 161 0.05 7.60 4.57
CA GLU A 161 -0.21 8.74 3.70
C GLU A 161 -1.10 8.34 2.53
N ARG A 162 -0.89 7.17 1.91
CA ARG A 162 -1.72 6.71 0.81
C ARG A 162 -3.15 6.38 1.22
N ILE A 163 -3.37 5.79 2.40
CA ILE A 163 -4.74 5.59 2.94
C ILE A 163 -5.41 6.95 3.15
N PHE A 164 -4.69 7.90 3.74
CA PHE A 164 -5.20 9.25 3.97
C PHE A 164 -5.53 9.99 2.66
N GLU A 165 -4.67 9.89 1.64
CA GLU A 165 -4.91 10.50 0.34
C GLU A 165 -6.17 9.96 -0.35
N ARG A 166 -6.49 8.68 -0.17
CA ARG A 166 -7.75 8.10 -0.69
C ARG A 166 -8.97 8.72 0.00
N ASP A 167 -8.95 8.86 1.32
CA ASP A 167 -10.02 9.57 2.03
C ASP A 167 -10.11 11.04 1.58
N HIS A 168 -8.97 11.71 1.52
CA HIS A 168 -8.89 13.13 1.21
C HIS A 168 -9.28 13.46 -0.24
N GLY A 169 -9.05 12.55 -1.18
CA GLY A 169 -9.43 12.66 -2.59
C GLY A 169 -10.88 12.30 -2.89
N ASP A 170 -11.74 12.21 -1.85
CA ASP A 170 -13.18 11.94 -1.96
C ASP A 170 -13.52 10.58 -2.62
N PHE A 171 -12.64 9.59 -2.48
CA PHE A 171 -12.93 8.21 -2.90
C PHE A 171 -13.95 7.59 -1.94
N LYS A 172 -15.15 7.30 -2.46
CA LYS A 172 -16.30 6.73 -1.69
C LYS A 172 -16.46 5.22 -1.82
N ASP A 173 -15.47 4.53 -2.38
CA ASP A 173 -15.49 3.07 -2.61
C ASP A 173 -15.15 2.25 -1.37
N TYR A 174 -14.61 2.88 -0.31
CA TYR A 174 -14.33 2.24 0.97
C TYR A 174 -14.28 3.28 2.11
N ASP A 175 -14.43 2.83 3.36
CA ASP A 175 -14.25 3.70 4.54
C ASP A 175 -12.77 3.83 4.89
N TYR A 176 -12.08 4.74 4.21
CA TYR A 176 -10.64 4.95 4.39
C TYR A 176 -10.28 5.61 5.73
N LYS A 177 -11.17 6.38 6.36
CA LYS A 177 -10.95 6.90 7.74
C LYS A 177 -10.87 5.75 8.72
N LYS A 178 -11.83 4.83 8.67
CA LYS A 178 -11.82 3.63 9.53
C LYS A 178 -10.59 2.77 9.24
N LEU A 179 -10.25 2.57 7.97
CA LEU A 179 -9.04 1.83 7.59
C LEU A 179 -7.76 2.48 8.13
N PHE A 180 -7.66 3.82 8.05
CA PHE A 180 -6.53 4.58 8.60
C PHE A 180 -6.41 4.36 10.10
N MET A 181 -7.52 4.52 10.83
CA MET A 181 -7.53 4.36 12.28
C MET A 181 -7.14 2.93 12.68
N GLU A 182 -7.68 1.93 12.01
CA GLU A 182 -7.35 0.52 12.25
C GLU A 182 -5.87 0.23 11.97
N PHE A 183 -5.36 0.66 10.80
CA PHE A 183 -3.96 0.48 10.41
C PHE A 183 -3.01 1.17 11.39
N TRP A 184 -3.32 2.40 11.80
CA TRP A 184 -2.54 3.11 12.81
C TRP A 184 -2.55 2.36 14.14
N LEU A 185 -3.72 1.98 14.67
CA LEU A 185 -3.82 1.31 15.97
C LEU A 185 -2.99 0.02 16.02
N GLN A 186 -3.00 -0.77 14.93
CA GLN A 186 -2.24 -2.02 14.82
C GLN A 186 -0.76 -1.83 14.43
N SER A 187 -0.31 -0.60 14.15
CA SER A 187 1.07 -0.33 13.75
C SER A 187 2.05 -0.47 14.92
N PRO A 188 3.26 -1.01 14.70
CA PRO A 188 4.31 -1.08 15.72
C PRO A 188 4.66 0.29 16.30
N LEU A 189 4.98 0.35 17.61
CA LEU A 189 5.35 1.59 18.31
C LEU A 189 6.49 2.34 17.60
N LYS A 190 7.50 1.63 17.12
CA LYS A 190 8.64 2.22 16.40
C LYS A 190 8.21 2.92 15.11
N SER A 191 7.28 2.34 14.37
CA SER A 191 6.68 2.95 13.17
C SER A 191 5.85 4.19 13.53
N LYS A 192 5.06 4.14 14.61
CA LYS A 192 4.27 5.29 15.10
C LYS A 192 5.18 6.46 15.47
N ALA A 193 6.24 6.20 16.24
CA ALA A 193 7.21 7.20 16.63
C ALA A 193 7.87 7.85 15.40
N TYR A 194 8.31 7.03 14.44
CA TYR A 194 8.85 7.53 13.17
C TYR A 194 7.86 8.45 12.45
N VAL A 195 6.61 8.03 12.26
CA VAL A 195 5.60 8.86 11.57
C VAL A 195 5.39 10.19 12.28
N ALA A 196 5.22 10.16 13.60
CA ALA A 196 4.96 11.34 14.43
C ALA A 196 6.09 12.38 14.36
N GLU A 197 7.35 11.90 14.33
CA GLU A 197 8.56 12.73 14.27
C GLU A 197 8.94 13.14 12.83
N SER A 198 8.46 12.40 11.83
CA SER A 198 8.72 12.68 10.42
C SER A 198 7.85 13.80 9.84
N ARG A 199 8.17 14.22 8.62
CA ARG A 199 7.32 15.12 7.82
C ARG A 199 5.98 14.48 7.42
N ILE A 200 5.86 13.15 7.46
CA ILE A 200 4.65 12.43 7.03
C ILE A 200 3.49 12.71 7.99
N GLY A 201 3.70 12.53 9.29
CA GLY A 201 2.67 12.80 10.30
C GLY A 201 2.23 14.27 10.32
N PHE A 202 3.18 15.19 10.19
CA PHE A 202 2.89 16.62 10.00
C PHE A 202 2.14 16.89 8.70
N GLY A 203 2.53 16.28 7.58
CA GLY A 203 1.87 16.44 6.28
C GLY A 203 0.42 15.97 6.31
N ILE A 204 0.14 14.81 6.90
CA ILE A 204 -1.21 14.28 7.09
C ILE A 204 -2.06 15.26 7.92
N PHE A 205 -1.53 15.70 9.07
CA PHE A 205 -2.21 16.66 9.94
C PHE A 205 -2.50 17.97 9.20
N MET A 206 -1.51 18.54 8.51
CA MET A 206 -1.67 19.81 7.80
C MET A 206 -2.64 19.72 6.61
N LYS A 207 -2.59 18.64 5.83
CA LYS A 207 -3.55 18.38 4.76
C LYS A 207 -4.98 18.32 5.34
N PHE A 208 -5.16 17.61 6.46
CA PHE A 208 -6.45 17.54 7.14
C PHE A 208 -6.92 18.91 7.65
N VAL A 209 -6.07 19.61 8.40
CA VAL A 209 -6.41 20.92 8.96
C VAL A 209 -6.70 21.93 7.87
N LYS A 210 -5.97 21.90 6.75
CA LYS A 210 -6.22 22.78 5.61
C LYS A 210 -7.58 22.53 4.96
N LYS A 211 -7.97 21.27 4.73
CA LYS A 211 -9.26 20.94 4.07
C LYS A 211 -10.46 21.27 4.95
N TYR A 212 -10.37 21.00 6.25
CA TYR A 212 -11.53 21.11 7.13
C TYR A 212 -11.54 22.37 8.00
N PHE A 213 -10.38 23.00 8.24
CA PHE A 213 -10.23 24.23 9.03
C PHE A 213 -9.50 25.32 8.24
N GLU A 214 -9.89 25.51 6.97
CA GLU A 214 -9.25 26.47 6.05
C GLU A 214 -9.19 27.90 6.64
N PHE A 215 -10.15 28.27 7.47
CA PHE A 215 -10.18 29.56 8.16
C PHE A 215 -8.94 29.84 9.03
N LEU A 216 -8.26 28.80 9.53
CA LEU A 216 -7.01 28.96 10.28
C LEU A 216 -5.86 29.46 9.41
N PHE A 217 -6.04 29.48 8.09
CA PHE A 217 -5.05 29.90 7.10
C PHE A 217 -5.31 31.32 6.57
N VAL A 218 -6.37 31.99 7.01
CA VAL A 218 -6.66 33.39 6.64
C VAL A 218 -5.63 34.34 7.27
N GLU A 219 -5.34 35.45 6.58
CA GLU A 219 -4.49 36.50 7.14
C GLU A 219 -5.03 36.98 8.50
N ASN A 220 -4.11 37.31 9.43
CA ASN A 220 -4.44 37.76 10.77
C ASN A 220 -5.17 36.74 11.68
N ALA A 221 -5.28 35.46 11.28
CA ALA A 221 -5.83 34.40 12.12
C ALA A 221 -4.92 33.96 13.30
N PHE A 222 -3.97 34.79 13.74
CA PHE A 222 -3.00 34.41 14.77
C PHE A 222 -3.68 34.02 16.10
N ALA A 223 -4.65 34.80 16.55
CA ALA A 223 -5.42 34.50 17.76
C ALA A 223 -6.19 33.18 17.62
N LEU A 224 -6.80 32.93 16.45
CA LEU A 224 -7.53 31.69 16.15
C LEU A 224 -6.58 30.48 16.15
N LYS A 225 -5.39 30.60 15.54
CA LYS A 225 -4.35 29.56 15.56
C LYS A 225 -3.85 29.27 16.97
N ALA A 226 -3.61 30.30 17.77
CA ALA A 226 -3.17 30.14 19.16
C ALA A 226 -4.23 29.40 19.99
N LYS A 227 -5.51 29.74 19.80
CA LYS A 227 -6.63 29.06 20.46
C LYS A 227 -6.81 27.63 19.98
N PHE A 228 -6.77 27.40 18.66
CA PHE A 228 -6.80 26.06 18.07
C PHE A 228 -5.66 25.17 18.60
N ARG A 229 -4.46 25.71 18.75
CA ARG A 229 -3.35 25.00 19.40
C ARG A 229 -3.69 24.64 20.84
N GLY A 230 -4.26 25.57 21.61
CA GLY A 230 -4.70 25.31 22.99
C GLY A 230 -5.57 24.06 23.06
N VAL A 231 -6.62 24.02 22.24
CA VAL A 231 -7.55 22.89 22.11
C VAL A 231 -6.82 21.60 21.75
N VAL A 232 -5.99 21.63 20.70
CA VAL A 232 -5.26 20.43 20.24
C VAL A 232 -4.32 19.89 21.33
N LEU A 233 -3.67 20.77 22.09
CA LEU A 233 -2.76 20.35 23.16
C LEU A 233 -3.49 19.88 24.42
N GLN A 234 -4.67 20.44 24.70
CA GLN A 234 -5.51 20.05 25.84
C GLN A 234 -6.33 18.79 25.56
N GLN A 235 -6.45 18.38 24.29
CA GLN A 235 -7.30 17.25 23.84
C GLN A 235 -8.79 17.44 24.15
N GLU A 236 -9.20 18.65 24.51
CA GLU A 236 -10.57 19.05 24.82
C GLU A 236 -11.27 19.47 23.54
N ILE A 237 -11.55 18.52 22.64
CA ILE A 237 -12.36 18.78 21.45
C ILE A 237 -13.82 18.41 21.80
N PRO A 238 -14.74 19.37 21.87
CA PRO A 238 -16.12 19.15 22.24
C PRO A 238 -16.88 18.38 21.17
N GLU A 239 -18.04 17.88 21.55
CA GLU A 239 -18.81 16.92 20.75
C GLU A 239 -19.67 17.60 19.68
N ASN A 240 -20.01 18.88 19.87
CA ASN A 240 -21.00 19.59 19.06
C ASN A 240 -20.37 20.78 18.33
N ILE A 241 -19.53 20.50 17.33
CA ILE A 241 -19.06 21.53 16.39
C ILE A 241 -20.13 21.65 15.29
N PRO A 242 -20.91 22.74 15.24
CA PRO A 242 -21.90 22.93 14.19
C PRO A 242 -21.20 22.92 12.82
N HIS A 243 -21.84 22.34 11.80
CA HIS A 243 -21.35 22.27 10.41
C HIS A 243 -20.20 21.30 10.11
N PHE A 244 -19.67 20.58 11.10
CA PHE A 244 -18.71 19.51 10.84
C PHE A 244 -19.41 18.15 10.73
N GLU A 245 -19.07 17.38 9.69
CA GLU A 245 -19.45 15.98 9.65
C GLU A 245 -18.84 15.27 10.86
N LYS A 246 -19.68 14.58 11.64
CA LYS A 246 -19.29 13.85 12.86
C LYS A 246 -18.03 12.98 12.65
N GLY A 247 -17.94 12.30 11.50
CA GLY A 247 -16.78 11.47 11.15
C GLY A 247 -15.46 12.25 11.01
N ASN A 248 -15.49 13.51 10.57
CA ASN A 248 -14.29 14.36 10.51
C ASN A 248 -13.84 14.78 11.90
N VAL A 249 -14.78 15.12 12.79
CA VAL A 249 -14.46 15.46 14.18
C VAL A 249 -13.84 14.28 14.91
N GLU A 250 -14.42 13.09 14.76
CA GLU A 250 -13.88 11.86 15.35
C GLU A 250 -12.48 11.52 14.81
N PHE A 251 -12.28 11.66 13.50
CA PHE A 251 -10.97 11.43 12.90
C PHE A 251 -9.94 12.46 13.35
N PHE A 252 -10.31 13.73 13.48
CA PHE A 252 -9.43 14.76 14.03
C PHE A 252 -9.03 14.47 15.47
N LYS A 253 -10.00 14.14 16.33
CA LYS A 253 -9.77 13.69 17.72
C LYS A 253 -8.80 12.52 17.75
N PHE A 254 -8.96 11.55 16.85
CA PHE A 254 -8.05 10.42 16.71
C PHE A 254 -6.63 10.87 16.37
N LEU A 255 -6.42 11.72 15.35
CA LEU A 255 -5.09 12.20 14.96
C LEU A 255 -4.34 12.87 16.10
N VAL A 256 -5.06 13.68 16.90
CA VAL A 256 -4.52 14.40 18.05
C VAL A 256 -4.23 13.45 19.22
N ARG A 257 -5.23 12.65 19.64
CA ARG A 257 -5.12 11.72 20.78
C ARG A 257 -4.02 10.69 20.57
N GLU A 258 -3.97 10.11 19.38
CA GLU A 258 -3.00 9.08 19.03
C GLU A 258 -1.64 9.65 18.60
N ARG A 259 -1.45 10.97 18.70
CA ARG A 259 -0.21 11.69 18.41
C ARG A 259 0.37 11.33 17.02
N VAL A 260 -0.50 11.28 16.00
CA VAL A 260 -0.07 11.07 14.60
C VAL A 260 0.90 12.19 14.17
N THR A 261 0.81 13.35 14.80
CA THR A 261 1.79 14.44 14.70
C THR A 261 2.33 14.80 16.09
N THR A 262 3.59 15.22 16.17
CA THR A 262 4.18 15.65 17.45
C THR A 262 3.70 17.04 17.88
N ARG A 263 3.82 17.31 19.18
CA ARG A 263 3.66 18.66 19.75
C ARG A 263 4.57 19.67 19.06
N THR A 264 5.83 19.31 18.80
CA THR A 264 6.77 20.19 18.09
C THR A 264 6.30 20.52 16.68
N SER A 265 5.70 19.57 15.97
CA SER A 265 5.10 19.80 14.65
C SER A 265 3.90 20.75 14.73
N ILE A 266 3.06 20.63 15.77
CA ILE A 266 1.96 21.58 16.03
C ILE A 266 2.49 22.95 16.43
N ASP A 267 3.57 23.04 17.20
CA ASP A 267 4.19 24.32 17.56
C ASP A 267 4.74 25.04 16.31
N ARG A 268 5.28 24.28 15.33
CA ARG A 268 5.70 24.85 14.04
C ARG A 268 4.54 25.46 13.25
N PHE A 269 3.32 24.95 13.38
CA PHE A 269 2.14 25.51 12.72
C PHE A 269 1.84 26.95 13.18
N LEU A 270 2.12 27.31 14.43
CA LEU A 270 1.99 28.69 14.90
C LEU A 270 3.00 29.65 14.23
N HIS A 271 4.23 29.17 14.05
CA HIS A 271 5.36 29.99 13.63
C HIS A 271 5.57 30.02 12.11
N GLN A 272 4.86 29.17 11.36
CA GLN A 272 4.79 29.31 9.91
C GLN A 272 4.07 30.62 9.56
N ARG A 273 4.86 31.69 9.39
CA ARG A 273 4.48 32.78 8.48
C ARG A 273 4.22 32.11 7.14
N PHE A 274 3.01 32.29 6.59
CA PHE A 274 2.71 31.86 5.23
C PHE A 274 3.46 32.79 4.27
N VAL A 275 4.79 32.64 4.22
CA VAL A 275 5.60 33.14 3.12
C VAL A 275 5.23 32.25 1.95
N SER A 276 4.18 32.64 1.23
CA SER A 276 3.80 32.16 -0.10
C SER A 276 4.39 30.78 -0.45
N PHE A 277 3.87 29.72 0.18
CA PHE A 277 4.03 28.39 -0.41
C PHE A 277 3.50 28.49 -1.84
N PRO A 278 4.15 27.89 -2.85
CA PRO A 278 3.68 27.99 -4.22
C PRO A 278 2.32 27.28 -4.33
N TYR A 279 1.25 28.05 -4.17
CA TYR A 279 -0.14 27.60 -4.17
C TYR A 279 -0.57 27.03 -5.54
N ALA A 280 0.27 27.21 -6.57
CA ALA A 280 0.04 26.72 -7.92
C ALA A 280 -0.02 25.17 -8.02
N GLU A 281 0.57 24.41 -7.09
CA GLU A 281 0.56 22.94 -7.17
C GLU A 281 -0.76 22.28 -6.71
N PHE A 282 -1.71 23.03 -6.14
CA PHE A 282 -2.85 22.42 -5.45
C PHE A 282 -4.24 22.67 -6.06
N GLY A 283 -4.38 23.54 -7.07
CA GLY A 283 -5.58 23.57 -7.93
C GLY A 283 -6.95 23.72 -7.23
N ILE A 284 -7.03 24.29 -6.02
CA ILE A 284 -8.31 24.48 -5.30
C ILE A 284 -8.80 25.92 -5.51
N PRO A 285 -10.03 26.14 -6.03
CA PRO A 285 -10.63 27.46 -6.08
C PRO A 285 -10.98 27.96 -4.67
N PHE A 286 -10.69 29.23 -4.41
CA PHE A 286 -10.89 29.90 -3.12
C PHE A 286 -12.38 29.97 -2.70
N PHE A 287 -12.59 29.90 -1.38
CA PHE A 287 -13.85 30.08 -0.65
C PHE A 287 -14.78 31.20 -1.19
N ASP A 288 -16.10 30.95 -1.18
CA ASP A 288 -17.15 31.89 -1.64
C ASP A 288 -17.51 33.02 -0.64
N GLY A 289 -16.78 33.16 0.46
CA GLY A 289 -16.92 34.30 1.38
C GLY A 289 -18.16 34.30 2.27
N ARG A 290 -18.93 33.20 2.37
CA ARG A 290 -20.17 33.16 3.17
C ARG A 290 -20.05 32.90 4.67
N THR A 291 -18.89 32.51 5.21
CA THR A 291 -18.79 32.25 6.66
C THR A 291 -18.32 33.50 7.38
N SER A 292 -19.16 34.04 8.26
CA SER A 292 -18.85 35.25 9.01
C SER A 292 -17.79 34.98 10.10
N LEU A 293 -16.98 35.99 10.43
CA LEU A 293 -15.99 35.90 11.52
C LEU A 293 -16.63 35.50 12.86
N GLY A 294 -17.90 35.85 13.07
CA GLY A 294 -18.68 35.46 14.24
C GLY A 294 -18.99 33.96 14.29
N GLU A 295 -19.37 33.33 13.17
CA GLU A 295 -19.57 31.87 13.09
C GLU A 295 -18.26 31.11 13.29
N LEU A 296 -17.15 31.70 12.84
CA LEU A 296 -15.81 31.17 13.05
C LEU A 296 -15.36 31.27 14.50
N MET A 297 -15.61 32.39 15.16
CA MET A 297 -15.36 32.52 16.60
C MET A 297 -16.26 31.57 17.39
N TYR A 298 -17.54 31.44 17.04
CA TYR A 298 -18.46 30.48 17.64
C TYR A 298 -18.01 29.03 17.42
N LEU A 299 -17.47 28.67 16.26
CA LEU A 299 -16.91 27.35 16.00
C LEU A 299 -15.71 27.08 16.92
N ILE A 300 -14.83 28.07 17.12
CA ILE A 300 -13.66 27.89 17.98
C ILE A 300 -14.04 27.95 19.47
N ASP A 301 -14.98 28.80 19.87
CA ASP A 301 -15.56 28.85 21.22
C ASP A 301 -16.32 27.57 21.55
N SER A 302 -17.07 27.04 20.58
CA SER A 302 -17.64 25.70 20.61
C SER A 302 -16.51 24.71 20.83
N ILE A 303 -15.46 24.69 19.99
CA ILE A 303 -14.29 23.81 20.08
C ILE A 303 -13.49 23.95 21.40
N SER A 304 -13.55 25.09 22.09
CA SER A 304 -12.86 25.28 23.38
C SER A 304 -13.75 25.09 24.60
N GLY A 305 -15.02 24.71 24.42
CA GLY A 305 -15.98 24.55 25.53
C GLY A 305 -16.24 25.85 26.31
N THR A 306 -16.05 27.02 25.67
CA THR A 306 -16.20 28.33 26.31
C THR A 306 -17.58 28.98 26.07
N VAL A 307 -18.56 28.21 25.59
CA VAL A 307 -19.96 28.63 25.40
C VAL A 307 -20.91 27.75 26.19
#